data_AF-A0A838I022-F1
#
_entry.id   AF-A0A838I022-F1
#
_cell.length_a   1.000
_cell.length_b   1.000
_cell.length_c   1.000
_cell.angle_alpha   90.00
_cell.angle_beta   90.00
_cell.angle_gamma   90.00
#
_symmetry.space_group_name_H-M   'P 1'
#
loop_
_entity.id
_entity.type
_entity.pdbx_description
1 polymer ?
#
loop_
_entity_poly.entity_id
_entity_poly.type
_entity_poly.pdbx_seq_one_letter_code
_entity_poly.pdbx_strand_id
1 'polypeptide(L)'
;MSATALLERLITEAIDALDHPGVIHRGPPHDRRAALAAGPDIWEVVARLRDLSGSEEQRIAALAEETDLHPRQIRIAIGYAAEHAEEVQARIERNAVATEASRRAAEQRAALLA
;
A
#
# COMPACT_ATOMS: atom_id res chain seq x y z
N MET A 1 -15.88 14.00 -10.16
CA MET A 1 -14.71 14.82 -9.80
C MET A 1 -14.65 15.99 -10.78
N SER A 2 -14.47 17.22 -10.30
CA SER A 2 -14.29 18.38 -11.17
C SER A 2 -12.87 18.40 -11.75
N ALA A 3 -12.65 19.19 -12.82
CA ALA A 3 -11.32 19.40 -13.38
C ALA A 3 -10.35 19.99 -12.35
N THR A 4 -10.82 20.92 -11.51
CA THR A 4 -10.02 21.52 -10.43
C THR A 4 -9.59 20.49 -9.39
N ALA A 5 -10.51 19.64 -8.92
CA ALA A 5 -10.20 18.60 -7.95
C ALA A 5 -9.21 17.56 -8.51
N LEU A 6 -9.27 17.27 -9.82
CA LEU A 6 -8.27 16.43 -10.48
C LEU A 6 -6.91 17.12 -10.52
N LEU A 7 -6.87 18.42 -10.86
CA LEU A 7 -5.62 19.18 -10.93
C LEU A 7 -4.92 19.25 -9.56
N GLU A 8 -5.67 19.57 -8.50
CA GLU A 8 -5.15 19.59 -7.13
C GLU A 8 -4.53 18.25 -6.74
N ARG A 9 -5.24 17.15 -7.01
CA ARG A 9 -4.71 15.80 -6.76
C ARG A 9 -3.42 15.55 -7.53
N LEU A 10 -3.38 15.84 -8.84
CA LEU A 10 -2.17 15.60 -9.64
C LEU A 10 -0.98 16.44 -9.16
N ILE A 11 -1.21 17.64 -8.62
CA ILE A 11 -0.16 18.46 -8.01
C ILE A 11 0.36 17.79 -6.74
N THR A 12 -0.53 17.33 -5.85
CA THR A 12 -0.13 16.59 -4.64
C THR A 12 0.68 15.34 -5.00
N GLU A 13 0.19 14.53 -5.94
CA GLU A 13 0.88 13.30 -6.38
C GLU A 13 2.27 13.61 -6.98
N ALA A 14 2.43 14.75 -7.66
CA ALA A 14 3.72 15.17 -8.19
C ALA A 14 4.70 15.61 -7.08
N ILE A 15 4.20 16.28 -6.03
CA ILE A 15 5.01 16.66 -4.86
C ILE A 15 5.46 15.40 -4.13
N ASP A 16 4.53 14.48 -3.85
CA ASP A 16 4.83 13.19 -3.21
C ASP A 16 5.94 12.42 -3.96
N ALA A 17 5.90 12.41 -5.31
CA ALA A 17 6.92 11.74 -6.12
C ALA A 17 8.29 12.43 -6.10
N LEU A 18 8.33 13.74 -5.84
CA LEU A 18 9.58 14.50 -5.65
C LEU A 18 10.17 14.24 -4.26
N ASP A 19 9.33 14.22 -3.24
CA ASP A 19 9.75 14.00 -1.84
C ASP A 19 10.14 12.53 -1.59
N HIS A 20 9.49 11.60 -2.30
CA HIS A 20 9.75 10.15 -2.20
C HIS A 20 10.13 9.54 -3.56
N PRO A 21 11.38 9.73 -4.03
CA PRO A 21 11.80 9.26 -5.36
C PRO A 21 11.55 7.76 -5.58
N GLY A 22 10.75 7.44 -6.59
CA GLY A 22 10.36 6.06 -6.91
C GLY A 22 8.98 5.65 -6.38
N VAL A 23 8.29 6.53 -5.64
CA VAL A 23 6.85 6.44 -5.42
C VAL A 23 6.12 7.00 -6.65
N ILE A 24 5.08 6.30 -7.08
CA ILE A 24 4.15 6.72 -8.11
C ILE A 24 2.72 6.54 -7.60
N HIS A 25 1.77 7.26 -8.17
CA HIS A 25 0.35 7.00 -7.94
C HIS A 25 -0.23 6.24 -9.12
N ARG A 26 -0.97 5.15 -8.86
CA ARG A 26 -1.62 4.30 -9.87
C ARG A 26 -3.07 4.00 -9.51
N GLY A 27 -3.85 3.48 -10.46
CA GLY A 27 -5.27 3.18 -10.28
C GLY A 27 -6.20 4.21 -10.93
N PRO A 28 -7.52 3.95 -10.94
CA PRO A 28 -8.49 4.84 -11.55
C PRO A 28 -8.65 6.13 -10.72
N PRO A 29 -9.18 7.22 -11.28
CA PRO A 29 -9.23 8.53 -10.61
C PRO A 29 -9.91 8.55 -9.24
N HIS A 30 -10.86 7.66 -8.99
CA HIS A 30 -11.57 7.54 -7.72
C HIS A 30 -10.89 6.59 -6.72
N ASP A 31 -9.78 5.98 -7.12
CA ASP A 31 -9.07 4.96 -6.35
C ASP A 31 -7.56 4.98 -6.63
N ARG A 32 -6.99 6.19 -6.70
CA ARG A 32 -5.55 6.40 -6.86
C ARG A 32 -4.83 5.94 -5.59
N ARG A 33 -3.70 5.28 -5.76
CA ARG A 33 -2.90 4.68 -4.68
C ARG A 33 -1.43 4.91 -4.92
N ALA A 34 -0.70 5.28 -3.87
CA ALA A 34 0.75 5.27 -3.89
C ALA A 34 1.30 3.84 -4.02
N ALA A 35 2.33 3.70 -4.83
CA ALA A 35 3.01 2.45 -5.10
C ALA A 35 4.49 2.67 -5.42
N LEU A 36 5.31 1.65 -5.23
CA LEU A 36 6.66 1.64 -5.79
C LEU A 36 6.57 1.52 -7.32
N ALA A 37 7.36 2.32 -8.04
CA ALA A 37 7.32 2.42 -9.51
C ALA A 37 7.40 1.06 -10.23
N ALA A 38 8.18 0.13 -9.69
CA ALA A 38 8.27 -1.25 -10.13
C ALA A 38 8.06 -2.18 -8.92
N GLY A 39 6.84 -2.20 -8.37
CA GLY A 39 6.56 -2.99 -7.19
C GLY A 39 5.13 -2.91 -6.65
N PRO A 40 4.93 -3.33 -5.39
CA PRO A 40 3.64 -3.32 -4.71
C PRO A 40 3.18 -1.89 -4.37
N ASP A 41 1.91 -1.78 -3.99
CA ASP A 41 1.38 -0.56 -3.39
C ASP A 41 2.04 -0.31 -2.02
N ILE A 42 2.18 0.96 -1.62
CA ILE A 42 2.85 1.30 -0.35
C ILE A 42 2.14 0.68 0.85
N TRP A 43 0.80 0.63 0.82
CA TRP A 43 0.02 0.02 1.88
C TRP A 43 0.31 -1.49 2.05
N GLU A 44 0.65 -2.20 0.98
CA GLU A 44 0.98 -3.63 1.01
C GLU A 44 2.34 -3.84 1.70
N VAL A 45 3.32 -3.00 1.38
CA VAL A 45 4.64 -2.99 2.04
C VAL A 45 4.47 -2.78 3.54
N VAL A 46 3.70 -1.76 3.93
CA VAL A 46 3.47 -1.43 5.34
C VAL A 46 2.68 -2.53 6.06
N ALA A 47 1.65 -3.09 5.42
CA ALA A 47 0.92 -4.23 5.97
C ALA A 47 1.85 -5.40 6.26
N ARG A 48 2.69 -5.78 5.28
CA ARG A 48 3.65 -6.88 5.46
C ARG A 48 4.67 -6.59 6.55
N LEU A 49 5.21 -5.37 6.61
CA LEU A 49 6.16 -4.97 7.66
C LEU A 49 5.57 -5.08 9.08
N ARG A 50 4.25 -4.87 9.25
CA ARG A 50 3.57 -5.00 10.54
C ARG A 50 3.51 -6.43 11.05
N ASP A 51 3.39 -7.40 10.14
CA ASP A 51 3.34 -8.83 10.46
C ASP A 51 4.72 -9.40 10.83
N LEU A 52 5.80 -8.71 10.45
CA LEU A 52 7.16 -9.08 10.80
C LEU A 52 7.49 -8.69 12.26
N SER A 53 8.53 -9.30 12.82
CA SER A 53 8.98 -9.03 14.20
C SER A 53 10.41 -8.48 14.23
N GLY A 54 10.77 -7.84 15.34
CA GLY A 54 12.09 -7.23 15.53
C GLY A 54 12.11 -5.72 15.26
N SER A 55 13.33 -5.17 15.25
CA SER A 55 13.60 -3.76 14.95
C SER A 55 13.25 -3.41 13.51
N GLU A 56 13.19 -2.12 13.20
CA GLU A 56 12.93 -1.62 11.83
C GLU A 56 13.88 -2.27 10.80
N GLU A 57 15.18 -2.25 11.08
CA GLU A 57 16.19 -2.84 10.18
C GLU A 57 16.05 -4.36 10.04
N GLN A 58 15.66 -5.08 11.10
CA GLN A 58 15.37 -6.51 11.02
C GLN A 58 14.16 -6.79 10.14
N ARG A 59 13.09 -5.98 10.24
CA ARG A 59 11.89 -6.11 9.39
C ARG A 59 12.20 -5.76 7.94
N ILE A 60 13.00 -4.73 7.69
CA ILE A 60 13.45 -4.35 6.35
C ILE A 60 14.26 -5.49 5.72
N ALA A 61 15.22 -6.05 6.46
CA ALA A 61 16.03 -7.16 5.98
C ALA A 61 15.16 -8.39 5.67
N ALA A 62 14.28 -8.78 6.59
CA ALA A 62 13.38 -9.91 6.37
C ALA A 62 12.46 -9.70 5.15
N LEU A 63 11.87 -8.52 4.98
CA LEU A 63 11.04 -8.23 3.81
C LEU A 63 11.85 -8.25 2.50
N ALA A 64 13.09 -7.76 2.53
CA ALA A 64 13.98 -7.80 1.37
C ALA A 64 14.47 -9.23 1.03
N GLU A 65 14.48 -10.15 1.99
CA GLU A 65 14.77 -11.57 1.74
C GLU A 65 13.55 -12.32 1.20
N GLU A 66 12.34 -11.96 1.68
CA GLU A 66 11.07 -12.57 1.24
C GLU A 66 10.60 -12.09 -0.14
N THR A 67 11.15 -10.99 -0.64
CA THR A 67 10.72 -10.32 -1.87
C THR A 67 11.91 -9.87 -2.71
N ASP A 68 11.69 -9.47 -3.96
CA ASP A 68 12.73 -8.85 -4.79
C ASP A 68 12.88 -7.34 -4.53
N LEU A 69 12.36 -6.81 -3.41
CA LEU A 69 12.47 -5.40 -3.08
C LEU A 69 13.84 -5.06 -2.49
N HIS A 70 14.49 -4.05 -3.06
CA HIS A 70 15.72 -3.53 -2.49
C HIS A 70 15.43 -2.81 -1.15
N PRO A 71 16.27 -2.96 -0.10
CA PRO A 71 16.06 -2.32 1.21
C PRO A 71 15.83 -0.80 1.15
N ARG A 72 16.38 -0.13 0.13
CA ARG A 72 16.14 1.30 -0.11
C ARG A 72 14.68 1.60 -0.49
N GLN A 73 14.06 0.76 -1.33
CA GLN A 73 12.65 0.93 -1.72
C GLN A 73 11.73 0.75 -0.52
N ILE A 74 12.04 -0.20 0.36
CA ILE A 74 11.30 -0.42 1.61
C ILE A 74 11.37 0.82 2.51
N ARG A 75 12.57 1.41 2.68
CA ARG A 75 12.71 2.66 3.45
C ARG A 75 11.97 3.84 2.84
N ILE A 76 11.96 3.97 1.51
CA ILE A 76 11.16 4.99 0.82
C ILE A 76 9.66 4.79 1.09
N ALA A 77 9.18 3.54 1.05
CA ALA A 77 7.81 3.23 1.40
C ALA A 77 7.47 3.56 2.86
N ILE A 78 8.39 3.31 3.80
CA ILE A 78 8.25 3.70 5.21
C ILE A 78 8.19 5.24 5.34
N GLY A 79 9.07 5.97 4.63
CA GLY A 79 9.08 7.44 4.60
C GLY A 79 7.75 8.02 4.13
N TYR A 80 7.26 7.57 2.97
CA TYR A 80 5.95 7.96 2.46
C TYR A 80 4.84 7.61 3.48
N ALA A 81 4.86 6.40 4.05
CA ALA A 81 3.83 5.99 4.98
C ALA A 81 3.82 6.79 6.29
N ALA A 82 4.97 7.33 6.73
CA ALA A 82 5.05 8.18 7.91
C ALA A 82 4.36 9.53 7.69
N GLU A 83 4.45 10.10 6.50
CA GLU A 83 3.81 11.37 6.12
C GLU A 83 2.33 11.20 5.75
N HIS A 84 1.94 10.01 5.26
CA HIS A 84 0.59 9.69 4.78
C HIS A 84 -0.08 8.59 5.63
N ALA A 85 0.18 8.57 6.94
CA ALA A 85 -0.21 7.46 7.83
C ALA A 85 -1.72 7.15 7.82
N GLU A 86 -2.57 8.18 7.82
CA GLU A 86 -4.03 8.00 7.80
C GLU A 86 -4.53 7.34 6.51
N GLU A 87 -3.99 7.76 5.35
CA GLU A 87 -4.35 7.18 4.05
C GLU A 87 -3.95 5.71 3.98
N VAL A 88 -2.71 5.40 4.38
CA VAL A 88 -2.16 4.05 4.38
C VAL A 88 -2.97 3.16 5.34
N GLN A 89 -3.24 3.64 6.56
CA GLN A 89 -4.02 2.91 7.54
C GLN A 89 -5.43 2.59 7.03
N ALA A 90 -6.14 3.58 6.49
CA ALA A 90 -7.47 3.38 5.94
C ALA A 90 -7.48 2.37 4.79
N ARG A 91 -6.38 2.28 4.01
CA ARG A 91 -6.24 1.29 2.95
C ARG A 91 -6.07 -0.13 3.49
N ILE A 92 -5.20 -0.30 4.48
CA ILE A 92 -4.98 -1.58 5.16
C ILE A 92 -6.30 -2.09 5.75
N GLU A 93 -7.04 -1.23 6.45
CA GLU A 93 -8.32 -1.59 7.07
C GLU A 93 -9.38 -1.99 6.04
N ARG A 94 -9.54 -1.20 4.97
CA ARG A 94 -10.47 -1.54 3.87
C ARG A 94 -10.13 -2.90 3.26
N ASN A 95 -8.84 -3.18 3.06
CA ASN A 95 -8.42 -4.45 2.49
C ASN A 95 -8.64 -5.64 3.45
N ALA A 96 -8.40 -5.46 4.75
CA ALA A 96 -8.69 -6.47 5.77
C ALA A 96 -10.18 -6.83 5.80
N VAL A 97 -11.06 -5.82 5.77
CA VAL A 97 -12.53 -6.02 5.71
C VAL A 97 -12.93 -6.77 4.44
N ALA A 98 -12.40 -6.37 3.28
CA ALA A 98 -12.70 -7.03 2.01
C ALA A 98 -12.22 -8.49 1.97
N THR A 99 -11.05 -8.77 2.55
CA THR A 99 -10.49 -10.13 2.65
C THR A 99 -11.38 -11.03 3.50
N GLU A 100 -11.82 -10.54 4.67
CA GLU A 100 -12.71 -11.30 5.55
C GLU A 100 -14.09 -11.55 4.91
N ALA A 101 -14.65 -10.56 4.22
CA ALA A 101 -15.90 -10.73 3.47
C ALA A 101 -15.77 -11.79 2.36
N SER A 102 -14.64 -11.77 1.64
CA SER A 102 -14.34 -12.74 0.58
C SER A 102 -14.20 -14.15 1.14
N ARG A 103 -13.54 -14.31 2.30
CA ARG A 103 -13.40 -15.59 3.00
C ARG A 103 -14.77 -16.16 3.38
N ARG A 104 -15.64 -15.36 4.01
CA ARG A 104 -17.01 -15.78 4.38
C ARG A 104 -17.84 -16.20 3.16
N ALA A 105 -17.74 -15.44 2.06
CA ALA A 105 -18.45 -15.77 0.84
C ALA A 105 -17.93 -17.07 0.18
N ALA A 106 -16.63 -17.37 0.31
CA ALA A 106 -16.07 -18.64 -0.14
C ALA A 106 -16.58 -19.82 0.72
N GLU A 107 -16.62 -19.66 2.04
CA GLU A 107 -17.14 -20.68 2.96
C GLU A 107 -18.63 -20.98 2.72
N GLN A 108 -19.45 -19.93 2.55
CA GLN A 108 -20.87 -20.09 2.23
C GLN A 108 -21.06 -20.81 0.89
N ARG A 109 -20.27 -20.48 -0.14
CA ARG A 109 -20.32 -21.18 -1.43
C ARG A 109 -19.93 -22.64 -1.31
N ALA A 110 -18.89 -22.96 -0.54
CA ALA A 110 -18.48 -24.34 -0.31
C ALA A 110 -19.58 -25.14 0.40
N ALA A 111 -20.24 -24.55 1.40
CA ALA A 111 -21.34 -25.18 2.12
C ALA A 111 -22.60 -25.42 1.24
N LEU A 112 -22.84 -24.60 0.22
CA LEU A 112 -23.94 -24.81 -0.73
C LEU A 112 -23.68 -25.96 -1.73
N LEU A 113 -22.42 -26.37 -1.89
CA LEU A 113 -22.01 -27.41 -2.84
C LEU A 113 -21.67 -28.75 -2.16
N ALA A 114 -21.82 -28.83 -0.83
CA ALA A 114 -21.59 -30.03 -0.02
C ALA A 114 -22.91 -30.76 0.26
#